data_AF-A0A7Y2JUH0-F1
#
_entry.id   AF-A0A7Y2JUH0-F1
#
_cell.length_a   1.000
_cell.length_b   1.000
_cell.length_c   1.000
_cell.angle_alpha   90.00
_cell.angle_beta   90.00
_cell.angle_gamma   90.00
#
_symmetry.space_group_name_H-M   'P 1'
#
loop_
_entity.id
_entity.type
_entity.pdbx_description
1 polymer ?
#
loop_
_entity_poly.entity_id
_entity_poly.type
_entity_poly.pdbx_seq_one_letter_code
_entity_poly.pdbx_strand_id
1 'polypeptide(L)' 'AFEFLDAPVKRVAAHDVPLPYAPVLEDYILPQTDDLVRASRWLAAY' A
#
# COMPACT_ATOMS: atom_id res chain seq x y z
N ALA A 1 -14.60 0.99 19.28
CA ALA A 1 -13.69 1.45 18.21
C ALA A 1 -13.64 0.47 17.04
N PHE A 2 -13.36 -0.81 17.28
CA PHE A 2 -13.36 -1.84 16.22
C PHE A 2 -14.74 -2.03 15.56
N GLU A 3 -15.82 -1.88 16.33
CA GLU A 3 -17.20 -2.00 15.86
C GLU A 3 -17.65 -0.94 14.83
N PHE A 4 -16.87 0.12 14.63
CA PHE A 4 -17.17 1.19 13.67
C PHE A 4 -16.45 1.00 12.33
N LEU A 5 -15.75 -0.12 12.13
CA LEU A 5 -15.05 -0.39 10.87
C LEU A 5 -16.02 -1.02 9.88
N ASP A 6 -16.37 -0.26 8.83
CA ASP A 6 -17.19 -0.75 7.72
C ASP A 6 -16.39 -1.69 6.78
N ALA A 7 -15.06 -1.67 6.88
CA ALA A 7 -14.15 -2.43 6.04
C ALA A 7 -12.86 -2.83 6.79
N PRO A 8 -12.14 -3.87 6.35
CA PRO A 8 -10.92 -4.33 7.01
C PRO A 8 -9.78 -3.31 6.89
N VAL A 9 -8.96 -3.22 7.94
CA VAL A 9 -7.74 -2.40 7.90
C VAL A 9 -6.72 -3.01 6.93
N LYS A 10 -6.32 -2.23 5.92
CA LYS A 10 -5.33 -2.63 4.92
C LYS A 10 -4.06 -1.80 5.05
N ARG A 11 -2.90 -2.45 4.90
CA ARG A 11 -1.59 -1.79 4.91
C ARG A 11 -1.06 -1.66 3.48
N VAL A 12 -0.52 -0.49 3.17
CA VAL A 12 0.30 -0.26 1.98
C VAL A 12 1.72 -0.04 2.49
N ALA A 13 2.65 -0.88 2.07
CA ALA A 13 4.02 -0.93 2.55
C ALA A 13 4.96 -1.35 1.43
N ALA A 14 6.26 -1.16 1.66
CA ALA A 14 7.27 -1.58 0.70
C ALA A 14 7.20 -3.09 0.44
N HIS A 15 7.69 -3.51 -0.71
CA HIS A 15 7.85 -4.93 -1.02
C HIS A 15 8.79 -5.60 0.00
N ASP A 16 8.49 -6.86 0.35
CA ASP A 16 9.22 -7.62 1.37
C ASP A 16 10.56 -8.17 0.82
N VAL A 17 11.46 -7.25 0.49
CA VAL A 17 12.80 -7.52 -0.07
C VAL A 17 13.79 -6.46 0.45
N PRO A 18 15.10 -6.76 0.47
CA PRO A 18 16.12 -5.75 0.78
C PRO A 18 16.04 -4.57 -0.21
N LEU A 19 16.26 -3.35 0.30
CA LEU A 19 16.22 -2.14 -0.53
C LEU A 19 17.41 -2.13 -1.52
N PRO A 20 17.17 -2.08 -2.83
CA PRO A 20 18.21 -2.01 -3.84
C PRO A 20 18.67 -0.58 -4.05
N TYR A 21 19.89 -0.42 -4.57
CA TYR A 21 20.48 0.89 -4.86
C TYR A 21 20.03 1.48 -6.21
N ALA A 22 19.65 0.64 -7.16
CA ALA A 22 19.26 1.12 -8.48
C ALA A 22 17.94 1.92 -8.38
N PRO A 23 17.89 3.19 -8.82
CA PRO A 23 16.72 4.06 -8.61
C PRO A 23 15.39 3.45 -9.10
N VAL A 24 15.41 2.80 -10.27
CA VAL A 24 14.22 2.16 -10.84
C VAL A 24 13.67 1.04 -9.95
N LEU A 25 14.57 0.30 -9.27
CA LEU A 25 14.15 -0.78 -8.37
C LEU A 25 13.76 -0.25 -6.99
N GLU A 26 14.40 0.84 -6.54
CA GLU A 26 14.02 1.55 -5.32
C GLU A 26 12.59 2.08 -5.44
N ASP A 27 12.28 2.79 -6.53
CA ASP A 27 10.95 3.33 -6.83
C ASP A 27 9.89 2.21 -6.91
N TYR A 28 10.24 1.07 -7.49
CA TYR A 28 9.37 -0.09 -7.58
C TYR A 28 9.05 -0.71 -6.21
N ILE A 29 10.03 -0.72 -5.30
CA ILE A 29 9.88 -1.36 -3.99
C ILE A 29 9.16 -0.45 -3.00
N LEU A 30 9.38 0.86 -3.09
CA LEU A 30 8.76 1.84 -2.20
C LEU A 30 7.30 2.10 -2.58
N PRO A 31 6.40 2.30 -1.60
CA PRO A 31 5.01 2.66 -1.87
C PRO A 31 4.89 3.96 -2.64
N GLN A 32 4.17 3.91 -3.77
CA GLN A 32 3.89 5.07 -4.58
C GLN A 32 2.47 5.58 -4.33
N THR A 33 2.17 6.82 -4.75
CA THR A 33 0.82 7.39 -4.63
C THR A 33 -0.23 6.54 -5.34
N ASP A 34 0.13 5.89 -6.45
CA ASP A 34 -0.78 5.00 -7.17
C ASP A 34 -1.15 3.76 -6.35
N ASP A 35 -0.25 3.22 -5.53
CA ASP A 35 -0.55 2.13 -4.60
C ASP A 35 -1.59 2.54 -3.57
N LEU A 36 -1.47 3.75 -3.03
CA LEU A 36 -2.42 4.32 -2.09
C LEU A 36 -3.79 4.51 -2.74
N VAL A 37 -3.85 5.07 -3.95
CA VAL A 37 -5.10 5.27 -4.68
C VAL A 37 -5.78 3.94 -4.98
N ARG A 38 -5.02 2.92 -5.42
CA ARG A 38 -5.55 1.57 -5.66
C ARG A 38 -6.08 0.93 -4.38
N ALA A 39 -5.33 1.02 -3.28
CA ALA A 39 -5.74 0.45 -2.00
C ALA A 39 -6.99 1.14 -1.45
N SER A 40 -7.05 2.47 -1.51
CA SER A 40 -8.20 3.27 -1.08
C SER A 40 -9.45 2.97 -1.91
N ARG A 41 -9.33 2.88 -3.24
CA ARG A 41 -10.45 2.50 -4.12
C ARG A 41 -10.95 1.09 -3.83
N TRP A 42 -10.05 0.15 -3.60
CA TRP A 42 -10.43 -1.21 -3.20
C TRP A 42 -11.17 -1.20 -1.86
N LEU A 43 -10.69 -0.43 -0.88
CA LEU A 43 -11.30 -0.34 0.45
C LEU A 43 -12.69 0.32 0.41
N ALA A 44 -12.87 1.37 -0.41
CA ALA A 44 -14.15 2.04 -0.57
C ALA A 44 -15.22 1.20 -1.29
N ALA A 45 -14.83 0.09 -1.92
CA ALA A 45 -15.73 -0.83 -2.62
C ALA A 45 -15.99 -2.13 -1.84
N TYR A 46 -15.49 -2.24 -0.61
CA TYR A 46 -15.75 -3.37 0.30
C TYR A 46 -17.18 -3.30 0.85
#